data_AF-A0A9D4J9K3-F1
#
_entry.id   AF-A0A9D4J9K3-F1
#
_cell.length_a   1.000
_cell.length_b   1.000
_cell.length_c   1.000
_cell.angle_alpha   90.00
_cell.angle_beta   90.00
_cell.angle_gamma   90.00
#
_symmetry.space_group_name_H-M   'P 1'
#
loop_
_entity.id
_entity.type
_entity.pdbx_description
1 polymer ?
#
loop_
_entity_poly.entity_id
_entity_poly.type
_entity_poly.pdbx_seq_one_letter_code
_entity_poly.pdbx_strand_id
1 'polypeptide(L)'
;MELTNLKSIRSNEAEFIERSTKALENIVPCFADSHVACSKQSTVCQHHLVHYGKNSVEHLPYGQHLSLSKDDQTTLIDAIMNTFNTETLRSVKELYSTNQCEIMHSTIFNYAPKFTCWTRNFSGLCHSATHSRTLDRGPASLILARAIGINVKKNSQMYMNLNRIDQKSQYHSRRKKSQAYKQSRYFLRKRVSNRPLLQESLYSCEPSTSSQDHSYGIKY
;
A
#
# COMPACT_ATOMS: atom_id res chain seq x y z
N MET A 1 -3.17 -7.42 -2.68
CA MET A 1 -2.27 -6.31 -3.06
C MET A 1 -2.18 -6.14 -4.59
N GLU A 2 -3.01 -6.83 -5.37
CA GLU A 2 -2.86 -6.97 -6.83
C GLU A 2 -3.67 -5.92 -7.61
N LEU A 3 -4.93 -5.66 -7.21
CA LEU A 3 -5.78 -4.64 -7.84
C LEU A 3 -5.34 -3.20 -7.56
N THR A 4 -4.40 -2.98 -6.63
CA THR A 4 -3.88 -1.64 -6.32
C THR A 4 -2.87 -1.14 -7.35
N ASN A 5 -2.18 -2.04 -8.05
CA ASN A 5 -1.20 -1.68 -9.10
C ASN A 5 -1.88 -1.33 -10.43
N LEU A 6 -3.06 -1.89 -10.70
CA LEU A 6 -3.89 -1.55 -11.87
C LEU A 6 -4.47 -0.13 -11.81
N LYS A 7 -4.50 0.49 -10.63
CA LYS A 7 -5.13 1.80 -10.36
C LYS A 7 -4.23 3.00 -10.68
N SER A 8 -3.04 2.78 -11.25
CA SER A 8 -2.00 3.81 -11.42
C SER A 8 -2.26 4.79 -12.56
N ILE A 9 -3.18 4.52 -13.48
CA ILE A 9 -3.40 5.33 -14.67
C ILE A 9 -4.89 5.61 -14.79
N ARG A 10 -5.27 6.80 -15.25
CA ARG A 10 -6.65 7.24 -15.50
C ARG A 10 -7.37 6.34 -16.53
N SER A 11 -7.66 5.09 -16.17
CA SER A 11 -8.28 4.11 -17.04
C SER A 11 -9.79 4.27 -17.00
N ASN A 12 -10.40 4.23 -18.18
CA ASN A 12 -11.85 4.18 -18.33
C ASN A 12 -12.42 2.97 -17.56
N GLU A 13 -13.67 3.03 -17.09
CA GLU A 13 -14.27 1.92 -16.32
C GLU A 13 -14.20 0.59 -17.06
N ALA A 14 -14.55 0.60 -18.34
CA ALA A 14 -14.49 -0.56 -19.21
C ALA A 14 -13.07 -1.15 -19.28
N GLU A 15 -12.06 -0.30 -19.42
CA GLU A 15 -10.66 -0.72 -19.49
C GLU A 15 -10.16 -1.30 -18.17
N PHE A 16 -10.58 -0.72 -17.03
CA PHE A 16 -10.26 -1.25 -15.71
C PHE A 16 -10.87 -2.64 -15.49
N ILE A 17 -12.15 -2.81 -15.86
CA ILE A 17 -12.84 -4.09 -15.74
C ILE A 17 -12.16 -5.13 -16.63
N GLU A 18 -11.91 -4.81 -17.90
CA GLU A 18 -11.27 -5.72 -18.87
C GLU A 18 -9.86 -6.15 -18.43
N ARG A 19 -9.05 -5.22 -17.91
CA ARG A 19 -7.73 -5.58 -17.39
C ARG A 19 -7.83 -6.42 -16.13
N SER A 20 -8.79 -6.14 -15.27
CA SER A 20 -8.99 -6.90 -14.03
C SER A 20 -9.45 -8.31 -14.32
N THR A 21 -10.40 -8.53 -15.24
CA THR A 21 -10.85 -9.87 -15.63
C THR A 21 -9.72 -10.70 -16.23
N LYS A 22 -8.94 -10.11 -17.17
CA LYS A 22 -7.75 -10.76 -17.74
C LYS A 22 -6.70 -11.12 -16.68
N ALA A 23 -6.53 -10.27 -15.66
CA ALA A 23 -5.62 -10.58 -14.57
C ALA A 23 -6.13 -11.75 -13.72
N LEU A 24 -7.43 -11.77 -13.39
CA LEU A 24 -8.07 -12.84 -12.60
C LEU A 24 -7.97 -14.20 -13.30
N GLU A 25 -8.20 -14.25 -14.61
CA GLU A 25 -8.04 -15.45 -15.43
C GLU A 25 -6.62 -16.04 -15.37
N ASN A 26 -5.61 -15.18 -15.17
CA ASN A 26 -4.21 -15.60 -15.13
C ASN A 26 -3.72 -15.94 -13.69
N ILE A 27 -4.49 -15.68 -12.63
CA ILE A 27 -4.07 -15.99 -11.24
C ILE A 27 -3.89 -17.49 -11.05
N VAL A 28 -4.92 -18.28 -11.37
CA VAL A 28 -4.93 -19.74 -11.13
C VAL A 28 -3.87 -20.46 -11.98
N PRO A 29 -3.71 -20.17 -13.28
CA PRO A 29 -2.61 -20.70 -14.08
C PRO A 29 -1.23 -20.35 -13.52
N CYS A 30 -1.05 -19.10 -13.06
CA CYS A 30 0.21 -18.65 -12.46
C CYS A 30 0.54 -19.40 -11.16
N PHE A 31 -0.47 -19.75 -10.36
CA PHE A 31 -0.28 -20.55 -9.15
C PHE A 31 0.08 -22.01 -9.46
N ALA A 32 -0.40 -22.53 -10.59
CA ALA A 32 -0.11 -23.87 -11.10
C ALA A 32 1.20 -23.97 -11.92
N ASP A 33 2.12 -22.99 -11.79
CA ASP A 33 3.41 -22.92 -12.51
C ASP A 33 3.28 -22.74 -14.04
N SER A 34 2.11 -22.32 -14.54
CA SER A 34 1.90 -21.97 -15.94
C SER A 34 2.04 -20.46 -16.16
N HIS A 35 3.18 -20.06 -16.71
CA HIS A 35 3.55 -18.64 -16.86
C HIS A 35 3.38 -18.05 -18.26
N VAL A 36 2.72 -18.76 -19.19
CA VAL A 36 2.61 -18.38 -20.61
C VAL A 36 1.99 -16.99 -20.79
N ALA A 37 0.94 -16.68 -20.03
CA ALA A 37 0.21 -15.41 -20.14
C ALA A 37 0.65 -14.34 -19.12
N CYS A 38 1.59 -14.68 -18.22
CA CYS A 38 2.03 -13.79 -17.16
C CYS A 38 2.70 -12.50 -17.65
N SER A 39 3.31 -12.50 -18.84
CA SER A 39 3.91 -11.31 -19.45
C SER A 39 2.90 -10.21 -19.80
N LYS A 40 1.67 -10.58 -20.15
CA LYS A 40 0.63 -9.66 -20.63
C LYS A 40 -0.46 -9.40 -19.59
N GLN A 41 -0.75 -10.40 -18.75
CA GLN A 41 -1.93 -10.40 -17.89
C GLN A 41 -1.60 -10.33 -16.40
N SER A 42 -0.40 -10.78 -15.98
CA SER A 42 -0.01 -10.70 -14.57
C SER A 42 0.48 -9.31 -14.20
N THR A 43 0.05 -8.84 -13.04
CA THR A 43 0.50 -7.57 -12.45
C THR A 43 1.56 -7.76 -11.37
N VAL A 44 1.85 -9.01 -11.02
CA VAL A 44 2.70 -9.38 -9.88
C VAL A 44 3.79 -10.36 -10.29
N CYS A 45 3.46 -11.34 -11.14
CA CYS A 45 4.41 -12.34 -11.57
C CYS A 45 5.44 -11.75 -12.53
N GLN A 46 6.71 -11.82 -12.14
CA GLN A 46 7.84 -11.31 -12.90
C GLN A 46 8.61 -12.42 -13.63
N HIS A 47 8.04 -13.63 -13.75
CA HIS A 47 8.69 -14.78 -14.36
C HIS A 47 9.13 -14.54 -15.82
N HIS A 48 8.48 -13.60 -16.51
CA HIS A 48 8.84 -13.20 -17.88
C HIS A 48 10.10 -12.30 -17.97
N LEU A 49 10.62 -11.78 -16.85
CA LEU A 49 11.82 -10.95 -16.82
C LEU A 49 13.05 -11.81 -16.59
N VAL A 50 14.00 -11.77 -17.53
CA VAL A 50 15.22 -12.61 -17.59
C VAL A 50 16.06 -12.54 -16.29
N HIS A 51 16.06 -11.40 -15.59
CA HIS A 51 16.82 -11.21 -14.35
C HIS A 51 16.09 -11.62 -13.06
N TYR A 52 14.79 -11.91 -13.13
CA TYR A 52 13.95 -12.30 -11.98
C TYR A 52 13.53 -13.77 -12.04
N GLY A 53 13.92 -14.47 -13.11
CA GLY A 53 13.62 -15.87 -13.35
C GLY A 53 14.13 -16.78 -12.22
N LYS A 54 13.23 -17.61 -11.71
CA LYS A 54 13.33 -18.63 -10.63
C LYS A 54 13.06 -18.19 -9.19
N ASN A 55 13.28 -16.94 -8.78
CA ASN A 55 13.17 -16.57 -7.35
C ASN A 55 12.01 -15.62 -7.00
N SER A 56 11.15 -15.24 -7.95
CA SER A 56 10.03 -14.33 -7.66
C SER A 56 8.82 -15.03 -7.01
N VAL A 57 9.04 -15.99 -6.12
CA VAL A 57 7.97 -16.76 -5.46
C VAL A 57 7.40 -16.01 -4.25
N GLU A 58 7.91 -14.81 -3.94
CA GLU A 58 7.47 -13.95 -2.83
C GLU A 58 5.97 -13.63 -2.84
N HIS A 59 5.34 -13.64 -4.01
CA HIS A 59 3.91 -13.37 -4.17
C HIS A 59 3.02 -14.58 -3.90
N LEU A 60 3.58 -15.79 -3.90
CA LEU A 60 2.85 -17.02 -3.70
C LEU A 60 2.75 -17.36 -2.20
N PRO A 61 1.65 -17.98 -1.77
CA PRO A 61 1.55 -18.50 -0.42
C PRO A 61 2.68 -19.53 -0.20
N TYR A 62 3.41 -19.39 0.91
CA TYR A 62 4.52 -20.27 1.28
C TYR A 62 5.74 -20.27 0.33
N GLY A 63 5.81 -19.33 -0.62
CA GLY A 63 6.97 -19.22 -1.50
C GLY A 63 7.15 -20.40 -2.44
N GLN A 64 6.07 -21.12 -2.77
CA GLN A 64 6.07 -22.25 -3.68
C GLN A 64 4.85 -22.23 -4.61
N HIS A 65 5.00 -22.81 -5.81
CA HIS A 65 3.88 -23.05 -6.72
C HIS A 65 3.02 -24.21 -6.19
N LEU A 66 1.72 -24.13 -6.43
CA LEU A 66 0.76 -25.12 -5.96
C LEU A 66 0.58 -26.19 -7.04
N SER A 67 0.72 -27.45 -6.65
CA SER A 67 0.36 -28.58 -7.50
C SER A 67 -1.16 -28.76 -7.49
N LEU A 68 -1.86 -28.08 -8.40
CA LEU A 68 -3.33 -28.05 -8.44
C LEU A 68 -3.89 -29.09 -9.41
N SER A 69 -4.87 -29.89 -8.96
CA SER A 69 -5.68 -30.73 -9.85
C SER A 69 -6.57 -29.87 -10.75
N LYS A 70 -7.10 -30.44 -11.84
CA LYS A 70 -8.06 -29.73 -12.71
C LYS A 70 -9.32 -29.31 -11.94
N ASP A 71 -9.80 -30.15 -11.04
CA ASP A 71 -10.99 -29.86 -10.22
C ASP A 71 -10.71 -28.76 -9.17
N ASP A 72 -9.48 -28.71 -8.65
CA ASP A 72 -9.05 -27.63 -7.74
C ASP A 72 -8.99 -26.29 -8.49
N GLN A 73 -8.49 -26.32 -9.73
CA GLN A 73 -8.41 -25.14 -10.58
C GLN A 73 -9.80 -24.58 -10.87
N THR A 74 -10.79 -25.42 -11.22
CA THR A 74 -12.17 -24.96 -11.47
C THR A 74 -12.78 -24.38 -10.19
N THR A 75 -12.61 -25.06 -9.06
CA THR A 75 -13.13 -24.58 -7.77
C THR A 75 -12.54 -23.23 -7.36
N LEU A 76 -11.24 -23.04 -7.58
CA LEU A 76 -10.55 -21.77 -7.32
C LEU A 76 -11.00 -20.67 -8.28
N ILE A 77 -11.17 -20.97 -9.57
CA ILE A 77 -11.71 -20.02 -10.54
C ILE A 77 -13.11 -19.58 -10.12
N ASP A 78 -13.99 -20.51 -9.74
CA ASP A 78 -15.35 -20.20 -9.30
C ASP A 78 -15.36 -19.33 -8.02
N ALA A 79 -14.51 -19.66 -7.05
CA ALA A 79 -14.36 -18.85 -5.83
C ALA A 79 -13.85 -17.42 -6.14
N ILE A 80 -12.90 -17.29 -7.06
CA ILE A 80 -12.37 -16.01 -7.52
C ILE A 80 -13.46 -15.21 -8.26
N MET A 81 -14.21 -15.84 -9.16
CA MET A 81 -15.26 -15.15 -9.91
C MET A 81 -16.46 -14.75 -9.04
N ASN A 82 -16.78 -15.55 -8.02
CA ASN A 82 -17.80 -15.21 -7.02
C ASN A 82 -17.41 -13.98 -6.19
N THR A 83 -16.12 -13.83 -5.89
CA THR A 83 -15.62 -12.69 -5.11
C THR A 83 -15.35 -11.45 -5.96
N PHE A 84 -14.85 -11.62 -7.18
CA PHE A 84 -14.49 -10.55 -8.11
C PHE A 84 -15.40 -10.52 -9.35
N ASN A 85 -16.71 -10.52 -9.12
CA ASN A 85 -17.67 -10.28 -10.18
C ASN A 85 -17.55 -8.83 -10.74
N THR A 86 -18.16 -8.56 -11.89
CA THR A 86 -18.06 -7.24 -12.53
C THR A 86 -18.62 -6.11 -11.64
N GLU A 87 -19.61 -6.40 -10.81
CA GLU A 87 -20.21 -5.42 -9.89
C GLU A 87 -19.29 -5.08 -8.72
N THR A 88 -18.61 -6.07 -8.14
CA THR A 88 -17.61 -5.87 -7.09
C THR A 88 -16.38 -5.18 -7.65
N LEU A 89 -15.98 -5.45 -8.89
CA LEU A 89 -14.92 -4.69 -9.56
C LEU A 89 -15.28 -3.22 -9.73
N ARG A 90 -16.55 -2.91 -10.09
CA ARG A 90 -17.05 -1.51 -10.14
C ARG A 90 -17.00 -0.86 -8.77
N SER A 91 -17.53 -1.51 -7.73
CA SER A 91 -17.51 -0.95 -6.37
C SER A 91 -16.08 -0.77 -5.85
N VAL A 92 -15.14 -1.64 -6.20
CA VAL A 92 -13.71 -1.51 -5.86
C VAL A 92 -13.06 -0.30 -6.54
N LYS A 93 -13.53 0.11 -7.72
CA LYS A 93 -13.10 1.34 -8.40
C LYS A 93 -13.64 2.58 -7.68
N GLU A 94 -14.93 2.59 -7.35
CA GLU A 94 -15.56 3.69 -6.59
C GLU A 94 -14.95 3.84 -5.21
N LEU A 95 -14.68 2.74 -4.52
CA LEU A 95 -14.03 2.74 -3.21
C LEU A 95 -12.64 3.40 -3.27
N TYR A 96 -11.95 3.36 -4.41
CA TYR A 96 -10.69 4.07 -4.57
C TYR A 96 -10.90 5.59 -4.61
N SER A 97 -11.91 6.07 -5.35
CA SER A 97 -12.17 7.51 -5.42
C SER A 97 -12.61 8.05 -4.06
N THR A 98 -13.46 7.33 -3.32
CA THR A 98 -13.86 7.70 -1.96
C THR A 98 -12.66 7.74 -1.03
N ASN A 99 -11.79 6.72 -1.04
CA ASN A 99 -10.56 6.71 -0.25
C ASN A 99 -9.64 7.89 -0.59
N GLN A 100 -9.50 8.27 -1.88
CA GLN A 100 -8.71 9.45 -2.25
C GLN A 100 -9.33 10.74 -1.71
N CYS A 101 -10.65 10.89 -1.80
CA CYS A 101 -11.37 12.02 -1.24
C CYS A 101 -11.20 12.10 0.28
N GLU A 102 -11.32 10.98 1.00
CA GLU A 102 -11.13 10.91 2.45
C GLU A 102 -9.70 11.28 2.86
N ILE A 103 -8.69 10.76 2.14
CA ILE A 103 -7.29 11.12 2.38
C ILE A 103 -7.07 12.62 2.12
N MET A 104 -7.66 13.17 1.06
CA MET A 104 -7.57 14.59 0.76
C MET A 104 -8.23 15.43 1.87
N HIS A 105 -9.45 15.07 2.29
CA HIS A 105 -10.15 15.74 3.38
C HIS A 105 -9.37 15.66 4.70
N SER A 106 -8.84 14.49 5.05
CA SER A 106 -7.98 14.33 6.23
C SER A 106 -6.75 15.25 6.15
N THR A 107 -6.13 15.36 4.97
CA THR A 107 -4.99 16.26 4.76
C THR A 107 -5.40 17.72 4.94
N ILE A 108 -6.54 18.13 4.36
CA ILE A 108 -7.08 19.49 4.52
C ILE A 108 -7.36 19.78 6.00
N PHE A 109 -7.99 18.86 6.75
CA PHE A 109 -8.28 19.07 8.17
C PHE A 109 -7.04 19.10 9.05
N ASN A 110 -5.91 18.52 8.63
CA ASN A 110 -4.64 18.69 9.32
C ASN A 110 -4.07 20.12 9.16
N TYR A 111 -4.36 20.79 8.05
CA TYR A 111 -3.93 22.17 7.79
C TYR A 111 -4.94 23.20 8.31
N ALA A 112 -6.24 22.92 8.20
CA ALA A 112 -7.34 23.75 8.65
C ALA A 112 -8.28 22.92 9.56
N PRO A 113 -7.95 22.78 10.84
CA PRO A 113 -8.78 22.01 11.78
C PRO A 113 -10.17 22.61 11.95
N LYS A 114 -11.19 21.77 12.10
CA LYS A 114 -12.60 22.20 12.22
C LYS A 114 -12.88 23.09 13.45
N PHE A 115 -12.08 22.96 14.50
CA PHE A 115 -12.22 23.74 15.74
C PHE A 115 -11.63 25.16 15.63
N THR A 116 -10.99 25.50 14.52
CA THR A 116 -10.42 26.83 14.25
C THR A 116 -11.16 27.52 13.11
N CYS A 117 -11.54 28.79 13.31
CA CYS A 117 -12.23 29.58 12.29
C CYS A 117 -11.22 30.35 11.43
N TRP A 118 -11.04 29.94 10.16
CA TRP A 118 -10.09 30.57 9.22
C TRP A 118 -10.80 31.41 8.16
N THR A 119 -11.60 32.40 8.53
CA THR A 119 -12.46 33.14 7.58
C THR A 119 -11.71 33.75 6.38
N ARG A 120 -10.53 34.35 6.60
CA ARG A 120 -9.75 35.00 5.53
C ARG A 120 -8.84 34.05 4.75
N ASN A 121 -8.29 33.03 5.41
CA ASN A 121 -7.18 32.24 4.88
C ASN A 121 -7.54 30.78 4.56
N PHE A 122 -8.79 30.35 4.81
CA PHE A 122 -9.22 28.95 4.64
C PHE A 122 -8.93 28.43 3.23
N SER A 123 -9.32 29.18 2.20
CA SER A 123 -9.08 28.80 0.79
C SER A 123 -7.59 28.57 0.52
N GLY A 124 -6.72 29.49 0.97
CA GLY A 124 -5.26 29.35 0.81
C GLY A 124 -4.69 28.12 1.51
N LEU A 125 -5.18 27.80 2.71
CA LEU A 125 -4.79 26.59 3.45
C LEU A 125 -5.22 25.32 2.71
N CYS A 126 -6.45 25.27 2.19
CA CYS A 126 -6.96 24.14 1.40
C CYS A 126 -6.15 23.94 0.10
N HIS A 127 -5.84 25.02 -0.61
CA HIS A 127 -5.01 24.93 -1.82
C HIS A 127 -3.58 24.48 -1.51
N SER A 128 -2.98 25.00 -0.43
CA SER A 128 -1.65 24.58 0.02
C SER A 128 -1.61 23.10 0.44
N ALA A 129 -2.64 22.63 1.13
CA ALA A 129 -2.79 21.22 1.50
C ALA A 129 -2.91 20.32 0.25
N THR A 130 -3.69 20.75 -0.74
CA THR A 130 -3.86 20.04 -2.01
C THR A 130 -2.55 19.96 -2.79
N HIS A 131 -1.82 21.07 -2.89
CA HIS A 131 -0.49 21.09 -3.50
C HIS A 131 0.50 20.18 -2.77
N SER A 132 0.52 20.23 -1.43
CA SER A 132 1.39 19.38 -0.60
C SER A 132 1.03 17.89 -0.63
N ARG A 133 -0.17 17.54 -1.10
CA ARG A 133 -0.62 16.15 -1.25
C ARG A 133 -0.32 15.60 -2.64
N THR A 134 -0.47 16.45 -3.65
CA THR A 134 -0.22 16.12 -5.06
C THR A 134 1.27 16.12 -5.38
N LEU A 135 2.00 17.06 -4.78
CA LEU A 135 3.44 17.22 -4.84
C LEU A 135 3.98 17.03 -3.43
N ASP A 136 5.16 16.43 -3.27
CA ASP A 136 5.84 16.42 -1.97
C ASP A 136 5.96 17.86 -1.42
N ARG A 137 6.05 18.02 -0.09
CA ARG A 137 5.91 19.32 0.59
C ARG A 137 6.93 20.34 0.13
N GLY A 138 8.17 19.95 -0.11
CA GLY A 138 9.24 20.82 -0.60
C GLY A 138 8.94 21.37 -2.00
N PRO A 139 8.78 20.51 -3.04
CA PRO A 139 8.40 20.94 -4.38
C PRO A 139 7.14 21.81 -4.41
N ALA A 140 6.10 21.43 -3.66
CA ALA A 140 4.87 22.21 -3.53
C ALA A 140 5.15 23.64 -3.04
N SER A 141 5.95 23.75 -1.97
CA SER A 141 6.30 25.03 -1.36
C SER A 141 7.15 25.91 -2.29
N LEU A 142 8.05 25.30 -3.07
CA LEU A 142 8.88 26.03 -4.05
C LEU A 142 8.05 26.56 -5.23
N ILE A 143 7.06 25.79 -5.70
CA ILE A 143 6.14 26.22 -6.75
C ILE A 143 5.28 27.39 -6.28
N LEU A 144 4.71 27.28 -5.07
CA LEU A 144 3.93 28.36 -4.46
C LEU A 144 4.78 29.62 -4.23
N ALA A 145 6.01 29.47 -3.73
CA ALA A 145 6.94 30.59 -3.56
C ALA A 145 7.22 31.30 -4.89
N ARG A 146 7.50 30.54 -5.95
CA ARG A 146 7.75 31.10 -7.29
C ARG A 146 6.52 31.84 -7.85
N ALA A 147 5.31 31.32 -7.61
CA ALA A 147 4.07 31.99 -8.03
C ALA A 147 3.85 33.34 -7.34
N ILE A 148 4.38 33.51 -6.11
CA ILE A 148 4.36 34.77 -5.35
C ILE A 148 5.53 35.69 -5.77
N GLY A 149 6.41 35.25 -6.68
CA GLY A 149 7.60 36.00 -7.11
C GLY A 149 8.87 35.71 -6.29
N ILE A 150 8.82 34.77 -5.35
CA ILE A 150 9.97 34.37 -4.54
C ILE A 150 10.75 33.29 -5.29
N ASN A 151 11.88 33.69 -5.87
CA ASN A 151 12.79 32.76 -6.55
C ASN A 151 13.84 32.20 -5.58
N VAL A 152 13.60 30.97 -5.12
CA VAL A 152 14.51 30.26 -4.22
C VAL A 152 15.63 29.57 -5.01
N LYS A 153 16.89 29.96 -4.76
CA LYS A 153 18.07 29.31 -5.36
C LYS A 153 18.23 27.88 -4.78
N LYS A 154 18.69 26.93 -5.60
CA LYS A 154 18.92 25.53 -5.19
C LYS A 154 19.91 25.38 -4.01
N ASN A 155 20.89 26.26 -3.91
CA ASN A 155 21.88 26.23 -2.82
C ASN A 155 21.48 27.12 -1.63
N SER A 156 20.25 27.61 -1.59
CA SER A 156 19.77 28.40 -0.45
C SER A 156 19.47 27.50 0.74
N GLN A 157 19.61 28.06 1.95
CA GLN A 157 19.27 27.36 3.19
C GLN A 157 17.81 26.89 3.21
N MET A 158 16.90 27.69 2.66
CA MET A 158 15.48 27.33 2.52
C MET A 158 15.30 26.06 1.68
N TYR A 159 15.92 25.99 0.50
CA TYR A 159 15.82 24.82 -0.38
C TYR A 159 16.39 23.56 0.29
N MET A 160 17.56 23.67 0.93
CA MET A 160 18.17 22.54 1.65
C MET A 160 17.30 22.04 2.80
N ASN A 161 16.69 22.95 3.56
CA ASN A 161 15.80 22.59 4.66
C ASN A 161 14.54 21.88 4.18
N LEU A 162 13.91 22.36 3.10
CA LEU A 162 12.75 21.71 2.48
C LEU A 162 13.08 20.29 2.02
N ASN A 163 14.21 20.11 1.32
CA ASN A 163 14.67 18.78 0.91
C ASN A 163 14.94 17.85 2.09
N ARG A 164 15.55 18.36 3.17
CA ARG A 164 15.81 17.56 4.38
C ARG A 164 14.50 17.08 5.02
N ILE A 165 13.47 17.92 5.06
CA ILE A 165 12.15 17.57 5.58
C ILE A 165 11.53 16.46 4.73
N ASP A 166 11.58 16.59 3.40
CA ASP A 166 11.03 15.59 2.48
C ASP A 166 11.79 14.26 2.58
N GLN A 167 13.12 14.28 2.58
CA GLN A 167 13.95 13.08 2.76
C GLN A 167 13.62 12.36 4.07
N LYS A 168 13.47 13.10 5.17
CA LYS A 168 13.09 12.52 6.47
C LYS A 168 11.69 11.91 6.42
N SER A 169 10.73 12.58 5.78
CA SER A 169 9.37 12.05 5.58
C SER A 169 9.39 10.75 4.76
N GLN A 170 10.12 10.73 3.64
CA GLN A 170 10.27 9.56 2.79
C GLN A 170 10.94 8.40 3.54
N TYR A 171 12.00 8.66 4.31
CA TYR A 171 12.65 7.66 5.16
C TYR A 171 11.66 7.03 6.14
N HIS A 172 10.90 7.84 6.89
CA HIS A 172 9.91 7.34 7.83
C HIS A 172 8.78 6.56 7.13
N SER A 173 8.35 7.00 5.95
CA SER A 173 7.35 6.30 5.13
C SER A 173 7.86 4.91 4.71
N ARG A 174 9.08 4.83 4.16
CA ARG A 174 9.74 3.56 3.77
C ARG A 174 9.93 2.65 4.97
N ARG A 175 10.47 3.16 6.07
CA ARG A 175 10.63 2.42 7.33
C ARG A 175 9.30 1.87 7.83
N LYS A 176 8.22 2.66 7.83
CA LYS A 176 6.90 2.21 8.30
C LYS A 176 6.30 1.09 7.44
N LYS A 177 6.67 1.02 6.17
CA LYS A 177 6.23 -0.02 5.23
C LYS A 177 7.03 -1.32 5.36
N SER A 178 8.23 -1.27 5.94
CA SER A 178 9.10 -2.44 6.05
C SER A 178 8.51 -3.53 6.96
N GLN A 179 8.77 -4.79 6.61
CA GLN A 179 8.28 -5.95 7.36
C GLN A 179 8.85 -5.95 8.79
N ALA A 180 10.13 -5.65 8.94
CA ALA A 180 10.79 -5.55 10.25
C ALA A 180 10.10 -4.53 11.18
N TYR A 181 9.70 -3.36 10.66
CA TYR A 181 8.98 -2.38 11.47
C TYR A 181 7.57 -2.86 11.85
N LYS A 182 6.86 -3.50 10.91
CA LYS A 182 5.52 -4.06 11.16
C LYS A 182 5.57 -5.16 12.22
N GLN A 183 6.52 -6.09 12.12
CA GLN A 183 6.74 -7.17 13.09
C GLN A 183 7.11 -6.60 14.47
N SER A 184 8.08 -5.69 14.54
CA SER A 184 8.46 -5.02 15.78
C SER A 184 7.27 -4.33 16.45
N ARG A 185 6.45 -3.61 15.68
CA ARG A 185 5.23 -2.96 16.18
C ARG A 185 4.19 -3.98 16.67
N TYR A 186 4.02 -5.10 15.96
CA TYR A 186 3.11 -6.17 16.36
C TYR A 186 3.52 -6.77 17.70
N PHE A 187 4.78 -7.17 17.86
CA PHE A 187 5.28 -7.74 19.12
C PHE A 187 5.21 -6.73 20.26
N LEU A 188 5.49 -5.45 20.00
CA LEU A 188 5.32 -4.39 20.98
C LEU A 188 3.86 -4.28 21.45
N ARG A 189 2.89 -4.30 20.51
CA ARG A 189 1.46 -4.28 20.85
C ARG A 189 1.02 -5.52 21.63
N LYS A 190 1.46 -6.71 21.20
CA LYS A 190 1.18 -7.98 21.90
C LYS A 190 1.71 -7.93 23.33
N ARG A 191 2.94 -7.44 23.54
CA ARG A 191 3.52 -7.25 24.87
C ARG A 191 2.72 -6.27 25.74
N VAL A 192 2.29 -5.14 25.19
CA VAL A 192 1.49 -4.16 25.92
C VAL A 192 0.10 -4.71 26.27
N SER A 193 -0.57 -5.37 25.32
CA SER A 193 -1.89 -5.97 25.51
C SER A 193 -1.88 -7.13 26.51
N ASN A 194 -0.80 -7.91 26.54
CA ASN A 194 -0.65 -9.04 27.47
C ASN A 194 -0.13 -8.61 28.84
N ARG A 195 0.25 -7.34 29.03
CA ARG A 195 0.77 -6.82 30.31
C ARG A 195 -0.20 -7.00 31.49
N PRO A 196 -1.52 -6.68 31.39
CA PRO A 196 -2.46 -6.94 32.47
C PRO A 196 -2.66 -8.45 32.72
N LEU A 197 -2.73 -9.25 31.65
CA LEU A 197 -2.86 -10.71 31.75
C LEU A 197 -1.66 -11.36 32.47
N LEU A 198 -0.45 -10.81 32.29
CA LEU A 198 0.76 -11.24 33.00
C LEU A 198 0.81 -10.77 34.46
N GLN A 199 0.17 -9.64 34.79
CA GLN A 199 0.09 -9.14 36.16
C GLN A 199 -0.94 -9.92 37.00
N GLU A 200 -1.98 -10.44 36.36
CA GLU A 200 -3.04 -11.24 36.99
C GLU A 200 -2.80 -12.76 36.88
N SER A 201 -1.78 -13.19 36.13
CA SER A 201 -1.48 -14.62 36.02
C SER A 201 -0.79 -15.13 37.29
N LEU A 202 -1.38 -16.15 37.93
CA LEU A 202 -0.79 -16.92 39.03
C LEU A 202 0.50 -17.67 38.64
N TYR A 203 0.80 -17.72 37.35
CA TYR A 203 1.99 -18.33 36.79
C TYR A 203 2.99 -17.23 36.42
N SER A 204 3.91 -16.92 37.34
CA SER A 204 5.18 -16.27 36.99
C SER A 204 6.03 -17.27 36.20
N CYS A 205 5.68 -17.50 34.94
CA CYS A 205 6.48 -18.36 34.09
C CYS A 205 7.76 -17.61 33.74
N GLU A 206 8.90 -18.15 34.19
CA GLU A 206 10.19 -17.91 33.56
C GLU A 206 10.05 -17.97 32.04
N PRO A 207 10.81 -17.18 31.28
CA PRO A 207 10.67 -17.12 29.84
C PRO A 207 10.98 -18.50 29.26
N SER A 208 9.93 -19.28 28.99
CA SER A 208 10.08 -20.53 28.25
C SER A 208 10.63 -20.14 26.89
N THR A 209 11.83 -20.61 26.64
CA THR A 209 12.52 -20.48 25.38
C THR A 209 11.57 -20.93 24.27
N SER A 210 11.26 -20.00 23.38
CA SER A 210 10.47 -20.20 22.16
C SER A 210 9.03 -20.70 22.35
N SER A 211 8.12 -19.78 22.66
CA SER A 211 6.79 -19.88 22.07
C SER A 211 6.98 -19.85 20.55
N GLN A 212 6.87 -21.00 19.88
CA GLN A 212 6.71 -21.04 18.43
C GLN A 212 5.33 -20.45 18.10
N ASP A 213 5.23 -19.13 18.15
CA ASP A 213 4.11 -18.42 17.55
C ASP A 213 4.08 -18.85 16.08
N HIS A 214 2.99 -19.53 15.68
CA HIS A 214 2.75 -19.94 14.30
C HIS A 214 3.05 -18.75 13.39
N SER A 215 4.14 -18.85 12.62
CA SER A 215 4.53 -17.78 11.72
C SER A 215 3.56 -17.78 10.54
N TYR A 216 2.46 -17.03 10.67
CA TYR A 216 1.65 -16.62 9.52
C TYR A 216 2.45 -15.71 8.56
N GLY A 217 3.69 -15.37 8.89
CA GLY A 217 4.67 -14.81 7.97
C GLY A 217 5.43 -15.92 7.25
N ILE A 218 5.31 -15.91 5.92
CA ILE A 218 6.16 -16.61 4.96
C ILE A 218 7.60 -16.64 5.48
N LYS A 219 8.10 -17.85 5.73
CA LYS A 219 9.52 -18.09 6.05
C LYS A 219 10.27 -18.06 4.72
N TYR A 220 11.33 -17.25 4.66
CA TYR A 220 12.30 -17.22 3.56
C TYR A 220 13.11 -18.52 3.53
#